data_AF-K0B066-F1
#
_entry.id   AF-K0B066-F1
#
_cell.length_a   1.000
_cell.length_b   1.000
_cell.length_c   1.000
_cell.angle_alpha   90.00
_cell.angle_beta   90.00
_cell.angle_gamma   90.00
#
_symmetry.space_group_name_H-M   'P 1'
#
loop_
_entity.id
_entity.type
_entity.pdbx_description
1 polymer ?
#
loop_
_entity_poly.entity_id
_entity_poly.type
_entity_poly.pdbx_seq_one_letter_code
_entity_poly.pdbx_strand_id
1 'polypeptide(L)'
;MMDNIGSLDSDLRDKLIYGTLFHWIPNGRLNIDQLKYLLNISLDSSHLFYKIHNKDDDSIFKRIFSVLIVALISYEHRKEKFLSEEVLYQVKDKLIESMLTERDVRGYVEVKGWVHSAAHTADALDEIVQCDCFNKTDLLDVLNSIKSKVWIGYYVYVDEEDERMVTVI
;
A
#
# COMPACT_ATOMS: atom_id res chain seq x y z
N MET A 1 5.33 -1.22 16.63
CA MET A 1 4.49 -1.93 15.64
C MET A 1 5.15 -1.91 14.27
N MET A 2 5.45 -0.73 13.72
CA MET A 2 6.08 -0.59 12.40
C MET A 2 7.38 -1.39 12.21
N ASP A 3 8.24 -1.51 13.24
CA ASP A 3 9.46 -2.33 13.13
C ASP A 3 9.18 -3.80 12.75
N ASN A 4 8.02 -4.32 13.16
CA ASN A 4 7.55 -5.70 12.97
C ASN A 4 6.43 -5.82 11.92
N ILE A 5 6.12 -4.76 11.16
CA ILE A 5 5.03 -4.75 10.16
C ILE A 5 5.26 -5.75 9.00
N GLY A 6 6.49 -6.23 8.84
CA GLY A 6 6.86 -7.28 7.90
C GLY A 6 7.24 -8.61 8.54
N SER A 7 6.74 -8.90 9.75
CA SER A 7 7.00 -10.18 10.44
C SER A 7 6.58 -11.38 9.58
N LEU A 8 7.31 -12.48 9.64
CA LEU A 8 6.92 -13.74 8.95
C LEU A 8 5.91 -14.56 9.73
N ASP A 9 5.72 -14.23 11.00
CA ASP A 9 4.56 -14.67 11.77
C ASP A 9 3.33 -13.88 11.31
N SER A 10 2.46 -14.55 10.55
CA SER A 10 1.22 -13.97 10.01
C SER A 10 0.19 -13.65 11.09
N ASP A 11 0.21 -14.33 12.25
CA ASP A 11 -0.67 -13.96 13.36
C ASP A 11 -0.22 -12.63 13.96
N LEU A 12 1.10 -12.44 14.16
CA LEU A 12 1.63 -11.16 14.63
C LEU A 12 1.40 -10.04 13.61
N ARG A 13 1.65 -10.30 12.33
CA ARG A 13 1.59 -9.28 11.28
C ARG A 13 0.15 -8.90 10.91
N ASP A 14 -0.67 -9.88 10.53
CA ASP A 14 -1.99 -9.65 9.94
C ASP A 14 -3.03 -9.40 11.03
N LYS A 15 -3.11 -10.30 12.02
CA LYS A 15 -4.16 -10.26 13.05
C LYS A 15 -3.87 -9.21 14.11
N LEU A 16 -2.64 -9.19 14.63
CA LEU A 16 -2.29 -8.31 15.74
C LEU A 16 -1.89 -6.92 15.25
N ILE A 17 -0.82 -6.78 14.46
CA ILE A 17 -0.31 -5.47 14.07
C ILE A 17 -1.27 -4.77 13.11
N TYR A 18 -1.51 -5.36 11.94
CA TYR A 18 -2.38 -4.75 10.93
C TYR A 18 -3.82 -4.69 11.42
N GLY A 19 -4.38 -5.78 11.97
CA GLY A 19 -5.73 -5.78 12.52
C GLY A 19 -5.96 -4.71 13.59
N THR A 20 -4.99 -4.47 14.49
CA THR A 20 -5.10 -3.37 15.45
C THR A 20 -5.13 -2.01 14.75
N LEU A 21 -4.24 -1.75 13.79
CA LEU A 21 -4.21 -0.47 13.06
C LEU A 21 -5.47 -0.26 12.21
N PHE A 22 -5.94 -1.32 11.55
CA PHE A 22 -7.20 -1.36 10.80
C PHE A 22 -8.40 -0.97 11.67
N HIS A 23 -8.43 -1.38 12.94
CA HIS A 23 -9.47 -0.96 13.86
C HIS A 23 -9.20 0.41 14.50
N TRP A 24 -7.96 0.75 14.81
CA TRP A 24 -7.64 1.98 15.55
C TRP A 24 -7.75 3.23 14.70
N ILE A 25 -7.25 3.20 13.47
CA ILE A 25 -7.19 4.35 12.58
C ILE A 25 -8.62 4.87 12.28
N PRO A 26 -9.57 4.05 11.78
CA PRO A 26 -10.92 4.52 11.48
C PRO A 26 -11.82 4.81 12.67
N ASN A 27 -11.42 4.38 13.87
CA ASN A 27 -12.17 4.63 15.10
C ASN A 27 -11.54 5.77 15.93
N GLY A 28 -10.69 6.60 15.32
CA GLY A 28 -10.13 7.81 15.96
C GLY A 28 -9.28 7.52 17.19
N ARG A 29 -8.63 6.35 17.25
CA ARG A 29 -7.73 5.99 18.37
C ARG A 29 -6.35 6.61 18.24
N LEU A 30 -6.02 7.14 17.06
CA LEU A 30 -4.83 7.92 16.79
C LEU A 30 -5.22 9.35 16.43
N ASN A 31 -4.47 10.33 16.93
CA ASN A 31 -4.64 11.73 16.55
C ASN A 31 -3.96 12.04 15.20
N ILE A 32 -4.23 13.22 14.65
CA ILE A 32 -3.71 13.64 13.34
C ILE A 32 -2.17 13.59 13.28
N ASP A 33 -1.47 13.99 14.34
CA ASP A 33 0.00 13.98 14.35
C ASP A 33 0.55 12.55 14.33
N GLN A 34 -0.12 11.62 15.02
CA GLN A 34 0.21 10.19 14.98
C GLN A 34 -0.07 9.58 13.61
N LEU A 35 -1.17 9.95 12.95
CA LEU A 35 -1.47 9.52 11.58
C LEU A 35 -0.42 10.02 10.60
N LYS A 36 -0.03 11.30 10.68
CA LYS A 36 1.04 11.87 9.85
C LYS A 36 2.39 11.20 10.10
N TYR A 37 2.72 10.92 11.36
CA TYR A 37 3.94 10.20 11.72
C TYR A 37 3.95 8.78 11.15
N LEU A 38 2.82 8.07 11.27
CA LEU A 38 2.67 6.72 10.74
C LEU A 38 2.75 6.69 9.21
N LEU A 39 2.17 7.69 8.53
CA LEU A 39 2.29 7.85 7.08
C LEU A 39 3.75 8.04 6.66
N ASN A 40 4.47 8.93 7.34
CA ASN A 40 5.87 9.22 7.04
C ASN A 40 6.76 7.97 7.20
N ILE A 41 6.55 7.19 8.26
CA ILE A 41 7.25 5.91 8.44
C ILE A 41 6.89 4.96 7.29
N SER A 42 5.60 4.78 7.00
CA SER A 42 5.14 3.83 6.00
C SER A 42 5.72 4.10 4.61
N LEU A 43 5.97 5.37 4.27
CA LEU A 43 6.51 5.83 2.99
C LEU A 43 8.05 5.90 2.92
N ASP A 44 8.77 5.51 3.98
CA ASP A 44 10.23 5.66 4.03
C ASP A 44 11.00 4.52 3.32
N SER A 45 12.32 4.66 3.23
CA SER A 45 13.21 3.67 2.62
C SER A 45 13.36 2.37 3.42
N SER A 46 13.02 2.40 4.71
CA SER A 46 13.04 1.28 5.62
C SER A 46 11.71 0.50 5.64
N HIS A 47 10.69 0.99 4.94
CA HIS A 47 9.33 0.44 4.87
C HIS A 47 8.91 0.21 3.42
N LEU A 48 8.20 1.15 2.77
CA LEU A 48 7.71 1.01 1.39
C LEU A 48 8.79 0.55 0.40
N PHE A 49 10.02 1.05 0.55
CA PHE A 49 11.13 0.71 -0.36
C PHE A 49 12.15 -0.26 0.26
N TYR A 50 11.81 -0.90 1.38
CA TYR A 50 12.73 -1.78 2.09
C TYR A 50 13.22 -2.92 1.20
N LYS A 51 14.51 -2.86 0.83
CA LYS A 51 15.16 -3.85 -0.04
C LYS A 51 14.37 -4.14 -1.33
N ILE A 52 13.73 -3.13 -1.92
CA ILE A 52 12.80 -3.29 -3.05
C ILE A 52 13.37 -3.99 -4.30
N HIS A 53 14.70 -4.01 -4.45
CA HIS A 53 15.37 -4.70 -5.55
C HIS A 53 15.74 -6.16 -5.25
N ASN A 54 15.56 -6.62 -4.02
CA ASN A 54 15.75 -8.03 -3.68
C ASN A 54 14.59 -8.85 -4.25
N LYS A 55 14.92 -9.87 -5.04
CA LYS A 55 13.93 -10.83 -5.55
C LYS A 55 13.70 -11.94 -4.52
N ASP A 56 12.45 -12.36 -4.38
CA ASP A 56 12.03 -13.56 -3.65
C ASP A 56 12.47 -13.62 -2.17
N ASP A 57 12.67 -12.46 -1.54
CA ASP A 57 13.03 -12.36 -0.12
C ASP A 57 11.83 -11.87 0.71
N ASP A 58 11.77 -12.38 1.93
CA ASP A 58 10.78 -12.12 2.97
C ASP A 58 10.63 -10.63 3.34
N SER A 59 11.55 -9.79 2.86
CA SER A 59 11.45 -8.33 2.91
C SER A 59 10.16 -7.74 2.32
N ILE A 60 9.50 -8.44 1.39
CA ILE A 60 8.27 -7.95 0.74
C ILE A 60 7.15 -7.66 1.74
N PHE A 61 7.01 -8.49 2.78
CA PHE A 61 5.96 -8.31 3.79
C PHE A 61 6.05 -6.93 4.44
N LYS A 62 7.26 -6.41 4.65
CA LYS A 62 7.43 -5.05 5.20
C LYS A 62 6.92 -3.98 4.23
N ARG A 63 7.17 -4.12 2.93
CA ARG A 63 6.72 -3.18 1.91
C ARG A 63 5.19 -3.19 1.78
N ILE A 64 4.61 -4.36 1.54
CA ILE A 64 3.17 -4.49 1.23
C ILE A 64 2.28 -4.20 2.44
N PHE A 65 2.70 -4.54 3.66
CA PHE A 65 1.94 -4.11 4.84
C PHE A 65 2.10 -2.63 5.15
N SER A 66 3.20 -1.99 4.74
CA SER A 66 3.31 -0.52 4.82
C SER A 66 2.36 0.17 3.84
N VAL A 67 2.17 -0.39 2.64
CA VAL A 67 1.16 0.07 1.68
C VAL A 67 -0.25 0.02 2.26
N LEU A 68 -0.61 -1.06 2.97
CA LEU A 68 -1.91 -1.16 3.63
C LEU A 68 -2.14 -0.06 4.69
N ILE A 69 -1.08 0.37 5.39
CA ILE A 69 -1.18 1.50 6.32
C ILE A 69 -1.40 2.82 5.57
N VAL A 70 -0.75 3.01 4.42
CA VAL A 70 -0.98 4.18 3.54
C VAL A 70 -2.44 4.22 3.07
N ALA A 71 -3.03 3.07 2.69
CA ALA A 71 -4.44 2.99 2.31
C ALA A 71 -5.37 3.41 3.45
N LEU A 72 -5.16 2.90 4.68
CA LEU A 72 -5.96 3.27 5.86
C LEU A 72 -5.90 4.76 6.19
N ILE A 73 -4.72 5.37 6.07
CA ILE A 73 -4.54 6.81 6.35
C ILE A 73 -5.18 7.65 5.24
N SER A 74 -5.08 7.21 3.99
CA SER A 74 -5.72 7.88 2.83
C SER A 74 -7.25 7.83 2.96
N TYR A 75 -7.80 6.67 3.34
CA TYR A 75 -9.21 6.49 3.67
C TYR A 75 -9.69 7.47 4.74
N GLU A 76 -8.95 7.60 5.86
CA GLU A 76 -9.30 8.56 6.91
C GLU A 76 -9.18 10.01 6.45
N HIS A 77 -8.18 10.34 5.62
CA HIS A 77 -8.07 11.67 5.03
C HIS A 77 -9.31 12.06 4.20
N ARG A 78 -9.92 11.10 3.50
CA ARG A 78 -11.16 11.35 2.73
C ARG A 78 -12.36 11.67 3.62
N LYS A 79 -12.40 11.11 4.83
CA LYS A 79 -13.44 11.44 5.81
C LYS A 79 -13.21 12.80 6.45
N GLU A 80 -11.97 13.08 6.84
CA GLU A 80 -11.57 14.33 7.48
C GLU A 80 -10.22 14.79 6.90
N LYS A 81 -10.23 15.93 6.22
CA LYS A 81 -9.03 16.42 5.52
C LYS A 81 -7.98 16.92 6.50
N PHE A 82 -6.86 16.20 6.63
CA PHE A 82 -5.72 16.60 7.48
C PHE A 82 -4.35 16.62 6.78
N LEU A 83 -4.26 16.16 5.53
CA LEU A 83 -3.05 16.16 4.71
C LEU A 83 -3.11 17.34 3.73
N SER A 84 -1.95 17.92 3.40
CA SER A 84 -1.84 18.91 2.33
C SER A 84 -1.81 18.22 0.97
N GLU A 85 -2.16 18.95 -0.09
CA GLU A 85 -2.04 18.46 -1.46
C GLU A 85 -0.61 17.99 -1.77
N GLU A 86 0.41 18.74 -1.33
CA GLU A 86 1.81 18.33 -1.49
C GLU A 86 2.08 16.91 -0.94
N VAL A 87 1.55 16.59 0.25
CA VAL A 87 1.71 15.26 0.85
C VAL A 87 0.93 14.21 0.06
N LEU A 88 -0.27 14.52 -0.42
CA LEU A 88 -1.07 13.59 -1.23
C LEU A 88 -0.36 13.27 -2.55
N TYR A 89 0.23 14.25 -3.22
CA TYR A 89 1.04 14.02 -4.42
C TYR A 89 2.27 13.16 -4.11
N GLN A 90 2.98 13.41 -3.01
CA GLN A 90 4.10 12.55 -2.58
C GLN A 90 3.65 11.10 -2.33
N VAL A 91 2.46 10.90 -1.76
CA VAL A 91 1.88 9.56 -1.54
C VAL A 91 1.60 8.88 -2.87
N LYS A 92 0.90 9.57 -3.79
CA LYS A 92 0.60 9.08 -5.14
C LYS A 92 1.87 8.65 -5.87
N ASP A 93 2.87 9.52 -5.92
CA ASP A 93 4.10 9.27 -6.65
C ASP A 93 4.89 8.08 -6.10
N LYS A 94 4.97 7.96 -4.76
CA LYS A 94 5.62 6.81 -4.10
C LYS A 94 4.86 5.50 -4.30
N LEU A 95 3.52 5.53 -4.29
CA LEU A 95 2.72 4.34 -4.58
C LEU A 95 2.92 3.89 -6.03
N ILE A 96 2.91 4.81 -6.99
CA ILE A 96 3.22 4.53 -8.40
C ILE A 96 4.65 3.95 -8.53
N GLU A 97 5.64 4.56 -7.89
CA GLU A 97 7.02 4.07 -7.90
C GLU A 97 7.10 2.64 -7.33
N SER A 98 6.42 2.38 -6.21
CA SER A 98 6.37 1.04 -5.61
C SER A 98 5.71 0.02 -6.54
N MET A 99 4.59 0.39 -7.19
CA MET A 99 3.88 -0.44 -8.15
C MET A 99 4.81 -0.81 -9.32
N LEU A 100 5.53 0.15 -9.89
CA LEU A 100 6.40 -0.08 -11.05
C LEU A 100 7.68 -0.84 -10.68
N THR A 101 8.22 -0.62 -9.49
CA THR A 101 9.51 -1.18 -9.07
C THR A 101 9.39 -2.58 -8.48
N GLU A 102 8.28 -2.88 -7.79
CA GLU A 102 8.06 -4.18 -7.17
C GLU A 102 7.98 -5.30 -8.21
N ARG A 103 8.75 -6.36 -7.99
CA ARG A 103 8.84 -7.52 -8.89
C ARG A 103 8.24 -8.79 -8.30
N ASP A 104 8.14 -8.86 -6.99
CA ASP A 104 7.51 -9.97 -6.31
C ASP A 104 6.00 -9.73 -6.24
N VAL A 105 5.27 -10.49 -7.04
CA VAL A 105 3.82 -10.39 -7.27
C VAL A 105 3.09 -11.65 -6.81
N ARG A 106 3.73 -12.45 -5.94
CA ARG A 106 3.09 -13.63 -5.34
C ARG A 106 1.83 -13.18 -4.58
N GLY A 107 0.76 -13.95 -4.68
CA GLY A 107 -0.47 -13.70 -3.92
C GLY A 107 -0.36 -14.21 -2.50
N TYR A 108 -0.38 -15.54 -2.32
CA TYR A 108 -0.19 -16.20 -1.03
C TYR A 108 1.14 -16.96 -0.92
N VAL A 109 1.80 -16.86 0.24
CA VAL A 109 2.97 -17.69 0.58
C VAL A 109 2.62 -18.60 1.74
N GLU A 110 2.72 -19.92 1.52
CA GLU A 110 2.41 -20.93 2.51
C GLU A 110 3.12 -20.64 3.85
N VAL A 111 2.38 -20.80 4.96
CA VAL A 111 2.78 -20.45 6.34
C VAL A 111 2.91 -18.94 6.59
N LYS A 112 3.47 -18.18 5.65
CA LYS A 112 3.80 -16.76 5.82
C LYS A 112 2.63 -15.83 5.56
N GLY A 113 1.61 -16.22 4.81
CA GLY A 113 0.39 -15.44 4.57
C GLY A 113 0.40 -14.64 3.26
N TRP A 114 -0.44 -13.60 3.22
CA TRP A 114 -0.69 -12.81 2.02
C TRP A 114 0.43 -11.82 1.71
N VAL A 115 0.86 -11.80 0.46
CA VAL A 115 1.84 -10.86 -0.12
C VAL A 115 1.13 -9.85 -1.00
N HIS A 116 0.39 -10.29 -2.03
CA HIS A 116 -0.56 -9.47 -2.79
C HIS A 116 -0.05 -8.07 -3.17
N SER A 117 1.20 -7.94 -3.59
CA SER A 117 1.78 -6.60 -3.80
C SER A 117 0.99 -5.77 -4.81
N ALA A 118 0.60 -6.39 -5.92
CA ALA A 118 -0.21 -5.74 -6.95
C ALA A 118 -1.58 -5.29 -6.41
N ALA A 119 -2.27 -6.16 -5.68
CA ALA A 119 -3.57 -5.87 -5.07
C ALA A 119 -3.48 -4.79 -3.99
N HIS A 120 -2.60 -4.94 -3.00
CA HIS A 120 -2.45 -3.98 -1.90
C HIS A 120 -2.07 -2.58 -2.41
N THR A 121 -1.17 -2.48 -3.39
CA THR A 121 -0.82 -1.19 -3.99
C THR A 121 -1.97 -0.64 -4.84
N ALA A 122 -2.75 -1.48 -5.51
CA ALA A 122 -3.96 -1.03 -6.19
C ALA A 122 -5.00 -0.45 -5.23
N ASP A 123 -5.25 -1.08 -4.07
CA ASP A 123 -6.18 -0.53 -3.08
C ASP A 123 -5.71 0.82 -2.54
N ALA A 124 -4.42 0.97 -2.26
CA ALA A 124 -3.87 2.23 -1.79
C ALA A 124 -3.98 3.34 -2.86
N LEU A 125 -3.84 2.97 -4.14
CA LEU A 125 -4.06 3.87 -5.25
C LEU A 125 -5.54 4.23 -5.42
N ASP A 126 -6.47 3.28 -5.27
CA ASP A 126 -7.92 3.57 -5.25
C ASP A 126 -8.28 4.55 -4.13
N GLU A 127 -7.69 4.35 -2.94
CA GLU A 127 -7.89 5.24 -1.81
C GLU A 127 -7.39 6.66 -2.11
N ILE A 128 -6.19 6.80 -2.68
CA ILE A 128 -5.58 8.11 -2.93
C ILE A 128 -6.30 8.89 -4.03
N VAL A 129 -6.68 8.26 -5.15
CA VAL A 129 -7.23 8.98 -6.31
C VAL A 129 -8.60 9.61 -6.06
N GLN A 130 -9.32 9.14 -5.03
CA GLN A 130 -10.60 9.73 -4.62
C GLN A 130 -10.42 11.03 -3.80
N CYS A 131 -9.19 11.49 -3.57
CA CYS A 131 -8.93 12.81 -2.97
C CYS A 131 -9.11 13.93 -4.00
N ASP A 132 -9.74 15.04 -3.59
CA ASP A 132 -10.17 16.13 -4.48
C ASP A 132 -9.04 16.86 -5.26
N CYS A 133 -7.77 16.67 -4.87
CA CYS A 133 -6.64 17.39 -5.47
C CYS A 133 -6.11 16.80 -6.78
N PHE A 134 -6.56 15.60 -7.16
CA PHE A 134 -6.08 14.91 -8.35
C PHE A 134 -6.92 15.24 -9.58
N ASN A 135 -6.25 15.56 -10.68
CA ASN A 135 -6.89 15.85 -11.96
C ASN A 135 -6.77 14.66 -12.91
N LYS A 136 -7.34 14.80 -14.11
CA LYS A 136 -7.35 13.74 -15.13
C LYS A 136 -5.95 13.23 -15.51
N THR A 137 -4.93 14.09 -15.52
CA THR A 137 -3.55 13.68 -15.80
C THR A 137 -3.02 12.78 -14.69
N ASP A 138 -3.29 13.11 -13.42
CA ASP A 138 -2.90 12.27 -12.28
C ASP A 138 -3.55 10.89 -12.33
N LEU A 139 -4.84 10.83 -12.67
CA LEU A 139 -5.57 9.58 -12.84
C LEU A 139 -4.99 8.73 -13.99
N LEU A 140 -4.52 9.37 -15.07
CA LEU A 140 -3.85 8.68 -16.15
C LEU A 140 -2.49 8.11 -15.72
N ASP A 141 -1.73 8.81 -14.87
CA ASP A 141 -0.47 8.28 -14.33
C ASP A 141 -0.71 7.02 -13.49
N VAL A 142 -1.74 7.05 -12.63
CA VAL A 142 -2.15 5.89 -11.82
C VAL A 142 -2.59 4.74 -12.74
N LEU A 143 -3.46 5.01 -13.72
CA LEU A 143 -3.93 3.99 -14.66
C LEU A 143 -2.77 3.38 -15.48
N ASN A 144 -1.79 4.18 -15.88
CA ASN A 144 -0.60 3.68 -16.59
C ASN A 144 0.27 2.78 -15.70
N SER A 145 0.34 3.07 -14.40
CA SER A 145 1.04 2.20 -13.44
C SER A 145 0.34 0.84 -13.29
N ILE A 146 -1.00 0.84 -13.20
CA ILE A 146 -1.82 -0.38 -13.13
C ILE A 146 -1.67 -1.19 -14.42
N LYS A 147 -1.81 -0.54 -15.58
CA LYS A 147 -1.62 -1.19 -16.89
C LYS A 147 -0.25 -1.87 -17.00
N SER A 148 0.80 -1.22 -16.50
CA SER A 148 2.16 -1.78 -16.50
C SER A 148 2.28 -3.01 -15.60
N LYS A 149 1.51 -3.06 -14.50
CA LYS A 149 1.47 -4.21 -13.60
C LYS A 149 0.64 -5.37 -14.15
N VAL A 150 -0.50 -5.09 -14.78
CA VAL A 150 -1.33 -6.10 -15.45
C VAL A 150 -0.54 -6.80 -16.58
N TRP A 151 0.34 -6.08 -17.28
CA TRP A 151 1.11 -6.59 -18.42
C TRP A 151 2.56 -6.98 -18.06
N ILE A 152 2.79 -7.72 -16.98
CA ILE A 152 4.15 -8.13 -16.59
C ILE A 152 4.71 -9.32 -17.39
N GLY A 153 3.85 -10.18 -17.95
CA GLY A 153 4.24 -11.29 -18.84
C GLY A 153 4.99 -12.46 -18.20
N TYR A 154 5.32 -12.40 -16.90
CA TYR A 154 6.05 -13.46 -16.17
C TYR A 154 5.25 -14.11 -15.04
N TYR A 155 4.02 -13.66 -14.78
CA TYR A 155 3.15 -14.20 -13.73
C TYR A 155 1.68 -14.08 -14.16
N VAL A 156 0.86 -15.01 -13.70
CA VAL A 156 -0.60 -14.99 -13.86
C VAL A 156 -1.20 -14.74 -12.49
N TYR A 157 -1.97 -13.68 -12.36
CA TYR A 157 -2.72 -13.36 -11.13
C TYR A 157 -3.81 -14.41 -10.91
N VAL A 158 -3.86 -14.96 -9.70
CA VAL A 158 -4.73 -16.12 -9.36
C VAL A 158 -5.43 -15.96 -8.02
N ASP A 159 -5.13 -14.90 -7.28
CA ASP A 159 -5.64 -14.65 -5.93
C ASP A 159 -6.38 -13.29 -5.91
N GLU A 160 -7.27 -13.04 -6.87
CA GLU A 160 -8.11 -11.83 -6.99
C GLU A 160 -7.35 -10.50 -7.19
N GLU A 161 -6.06 -10.53 -7.52
CA GLU A 161 -5.31 -9.30 -7.75
C GLU A 161 -5.79 -8.54 -8.99
N ASP A 162 -6.27 -9.26 -9.99
CA ASP A 162 -6.88 -8.69 -11.19
C ASP A 162 -8.16 -7.92 -10.87
N GLU A 163 -9.06 -8.47 -10.05
CA GLU A 163 -10.29 -7.80 -9.63
C GLU A 163 -10.02 -6.48 -8.91
N ARG A 164 -8.97 -6.45 -8.06
CA ARG A 164 -8.61 -5.25 -7.28
C ARG A 164 -7.86 -4.21 -8.10
N MET A 165 -7.11 -4.63 -9.13
CA MET A 165 -6.45 -3.71 -10.04
C MET A 165 -7.42 -2.99 -10.98
N VAL A 166 -8.53 -3.62 -11.39
CA VAL A 166 -9.46 -3.03 -12.37
C VAL A 166 -10.40 -1.98 -11.77
N THR A 167 -10.48 -1.85 -10.45
CA THR A 167 -11.40 -0.93 -9.76
C THR A 167 -10.78 0.41 -9.35
N VAL A 168 -9.50 0.65 -9.66
CA VAL A 168 -8.73 1.80 -9.12
C VAL A 168 -9.23 3.18 -9.58
N ILE A 169 -9.96 3.29 -10.69
CA ILE A 169 -10.43 4.57 -11.27
C ILE A 169 -11.93 4.50 -11.56
#